data_AF-A0A3S0L1I9-F1
#
_entry.id   AF-A0A3S0L1I9-F1
#
_cell.length_a   1.000
_cell.length_b   1.000
_cell.length_c   1.000
_cell.angle_alpha   90.00
_cell.angle_beta   90.00
_cell.angle_gamma   90.00
#
_symmetry.space_group_name_H-M   'P 1'
#
loop_
_entity.id
_entity.type
_entity.pdbx_description
1 polymer ?
#
loop_
_entity_poly.entity_id
_entity_poly.type
_entity_poly.pdbx_seq_one_letter_code
_entity_poly.pdbx_strand_id
1 'polypeptide(L)'
;MSDLSPEKLDMMARIIEGRAVADPRFEVNIKGTVLGFPATLQAIKAGWPFGVTYTLETQVIEDPNRPSRPDALSMTISPRMTHGFMAFVARLLLFEPQGQHLQDKRMEKSFIFSFNNTMEAERFVKYPGVFENLLNLEEYAKFSEMVVKAQAGLVLSQPQNFNNLDPDVFRETFKLLGDIGQVLFEAF
;
A
#
# COMPACT_ATOMS: atom_id res chain seq x y z
N MET A 1 25.22 6.00 11.82
CA MET A 1 25.50 6.35 10.40
C MET A 1 24.54 5.51 9.59
N SER A 2 23.68 6.13 8.79
CA SER A 2 22.82 5.38 7.89
C SER A 2 23.61 5.11 6.61
N ASP A 3 24.06 3.88 6.46
CA ASP A 3 24.75 3.43 5.26
C ASP A 3 23.71 3.14 4.17
N LEU A 4 23.11 4.21 3.65
CA LEU A 4 22.25 4.13 2.48
C LEU A 4 23.14 3.88 1.25
N SER A 5 23.11 2.66 0.72
CA SER A 5 23.89 2.29 -0.47
C SER A 5 23.32 2.98 -1.72
N PRO A 6 24.11 3.81 -2.44
CA PRO A 6 23.68 4.41 -3.71
C PRO A 6 23.31 3.36 -4.76
N GLU A 7 24.03 2.23 -4.79
CA GLU A 7 23.76 1.14 -5.72
C GLU A 7 22.38 0.51 -5.48
N LYS A 8 21.97 0.38 -4.22
CA LYS A 8 20.65 -0.13 -3.87
C LYS A 8 19.54 0.84 -4.30
N LEU A 9 19.74 2.14 -4.10
CA LEU A 9 18.78 3.16 -4.57
C LEU A 9 18.61 3.08 -6.09
N ASP A 10 19.70 3.02 -6.84
CA ASP A 10 19.67 2.96 -8.29
C ASP A 10 19.02 1.67 -8.80
N MET A 11 19.31 0.54 -8.17
CA MET A 11 18.67 -0.74 -8.48
C MET A 11 17.15 -0.67 -8.26
N MET A 12 16.71 -0.20 -7.09
CA MET A 12 15.29 -0.06 -6.77
C MET A 12 14.59 0.93 -7.71
N ALA A 13 15.25 2.04 -8.06
CA ALA A 13 14.74 3.00 -9.01
C ALA A 13 14.50 2.37 -10.40
N ARG A 14 15.44 1.56 -10.90
CA ARG A 14 15.28 0.88 -12.20
C ARG A 14 14.11 -0.09 -12.24
N ILE A 15 13.77 -0.73 -11.11
CA ILE A 15 12.64 -1.69 -11.05
C ILE A 15 11.30 -1.00 -11.37
N ILE A 16 11.14 0.27 -11.00
CA ILE A 16 9.95 1.07 -11.29
C ILE A 16 10.20 2.11 -12.38
N GLU A 17 11.17 1.88 -13.27
CA GLU A 17 11.51 2.80 -14.38
C GLU A 17 11.71 4.25 -13.91
N GLY A 18 12.29 4.42 -12.72
CA GLY A 18 12.32 5.67 -11.97
C GLY A 18 13.71 6.19 -11.64
N ARG A 19 13.75 7.12 -10.68
CA ARG A 19 14.97 7.72 -10.12
C ARG A 19 14.80 8.05 -8.64
N ALA A 20 15.91 8.07 -7.91
CA ALA A 20 15.96 8.69 -6.59
C ALA A 20 15.85 10.21 -6.72
N VAL A 21 15.04 10.84 -5.87
CA VAL A 21 14.81 12.28 -5.83
C VAL A 21 15.03 12.77 -4.41
N ALA A 22 15.89 13.77 -4.24
CA ALA A 22 16.10 14.38 -2.92
C ALA A 22 14.82 15.05 -2.41
N ASP A 23 14.39 14.72 -1.21
CA ASP A 23 13.31 15.40 -0.48
C ASP A 23 13.77 15.58 0.98
N PRO A 24 13.72 16.80 1.54
CA PRO A 24 14.21 17.04 2.90
C PRO A 24 13.46 16.26 3.99
N ARG A 25 12.28 15.71 3.68
CA ARG A 25 11.45 14.92 4.62
C ARG A 25 11.81 13.45 4.65
N PHE A 26 12.48 12.94 3.61
CA PHE A 26 12.72 11.52 3.43
C PHE A 26 14.18 11.24 3.10
N GLU A 27 14.77 10.29 3.82
CA GLU A 27 16.10 9.80 3.50
C GLU A 27 16.12 8.94 2.23
N VAL A 28 15.01 8.27 1.94
CA VAL A 28 14.79 7.53 0.70
C VAL A 28 13.53 8.05 0.04
N ASN A 29 13.63 8.47 -1.21
CA ASN A 29 12.48 8.88 -2.01
C ASN A 29 12.76 8.52 -3.47
N ILE A 30 12.13 7.46 -3.93
CA ILE A 30 12.28 6.93 -5.28
C ILE A 30 10.97 7.14 -6.00
N LYS A 31 11.01 7.83 -7.14
CA LYS A 31 9.84 8.12 -7.98
C LYS A 31 10.01 7.46 -9.33
N GLY A 32 8.96 6.80 -9.82
CA GLY A 32 8.95 6.08 -11.08
C GLY A 32 7.53 5.85 -11.58
N THR A 33 7.36 4.81 -12.39
CA THR A 33 6.08 4.44 -13.00
C THR A 33 5.90 2.92 -12.94
N VAL A 34 4.69 2.47 -12.66
CA VAL A 34 4.31 1.05 -12.68
C VAL A 34 2.99 0.93 -13.44
N LEU A 35 2.96 0.14 -14.52
CA LEU A 35 1.79 0.00 -15.40
C LEU A 35 1.19 1.34 -15.88
N GLY A 36 2.03 2.37 -16.05
CA GLY A 36 1.61 3.72 -16.46
C GLY A 36 1.17 4.63 -15.30
N PHE A 37 1.06 4.12 -14.08
CA PHE A 37 0.75 4.91 -12.88
C PHE A 37 2.02 5.44 -12.20
N PRO A 38 2.07 6.72 -11.78
CA PRO A 38 3.14 7.24 -10.94
C PRO A 38 3.28 6.42 -9.66
N ALA A 39 4.49 5.95 -9.41
CA ALA A 39 4.84 5.11 -8.28
C ALA A 39 5.91 5.82 -7.44
N THR A 40 5.74 5.82 -6.12
CA THR A 40 6.71 6.40 -5.20
C THR A 40 7.00 5.44 -4.04
N LEU A 41 8.28 5.22 -3.75
CA LEU A 41 8.75 4.59 -2.52
C LEU A 41 9.37 5.65 -1.62
N GLN A 42 8.97 5.70 -0.36
CA GLN A 42 9.50 6.66 0.62
C GLN A 42 9.97 5.95 1.88
N ALA A 43 11.04 6.47 2.48
CA ALA A 43 11.38 6.20 3.87
C ALA A 43 11.95 7.42 4.58
N ILE A 44 11.38 7.73 5.76
CA ILE A 44 11.83 8.86 6.60
C ILE A 44 13.29 8.66 7.01
N LYS A 45 13.61 7.43 7.44
CA LYS A 45 14.95 6.98 7.77
C LYS A 45 15.18 5.61 7.15
N ALA A 46 16.29 5.45 6.44
CA ALA A 46 16.59 4.20 5.74
C ALA A 46 16.70 3.02 6.71
N GLY A 47 17.26 3.26 7.90
CA GLY A 47 17.48 2.26 8.95
C GLY A 47 16.29 1.95 9.86
N TRP A 48 15.16 2.65 9.73
CA TRP A 48 14.04 2.53 10.69
C TRP A 48 13.12 1.35 10.34
N PRO A 49 12.73 0.49 11.31
CA PRO A 49 11.98 -0.74 11.03
C PRO A 49 10.52 -0.54 10.62
N PHE A 50 10.01 0.70 10.61
CA PHE A 50 8.64 1.03 10.19
C PHE A 50 8.65 2.14 9.12
N GLY A 51 9.69 2.14 8.29
CA GLY A 51 10.05 3.30 7.49
C GLY A 51 9.51 3.31 6.08
N VAL A 52 9.15 2.15 5.49
CA VAL A 52 8.89 2.05 4.05
C VAL A 52 7.42 2.25 3.72
N THR A 53 7.14 3.23 2.87
CA THR A 53 5.82 3.51 2.32
C THR A 53 5.86 3.43 0.80
N TYR A 54 4.93 2.68 0.23
CA TYR A 54 4.67 2.59 -1.20
C TYR A 54 3.47 3.47 -1.52
N THR A 55 3.52 4.20 -2.62
CA THR A 55 2.41 5.01 -3.12
C THR A 55 2.27 4.75 -4.61
N LEU A 56 1.05 4.52 -5.05
CA LEU A 56 0.69 4.39 -6.46
C LEU A 56 -0.46 5.35 -6.74
N GLU A 57 -0.25 6.30 -7.64
CA GLU A 57 -1.24 7.32 -7.97
C GLU A 57 -2.06 6.86 -9.18
N THR A 58 -3.36 6.64 -9.00
CA THR A 58 -4.25 6.19 -10.10
C THR A 58 -4.91 7.37 -10.82
N GLN A 59 -4.78 8.59 -10.28
CA GLN A 59 -5.27 9.81 -10.92
C GLN A 59 -4.11 10.77 -11.17
N VAL A 60 -3.65 10.83 -12.42
CA VAL A 60 -2.49 11.63 -12.85
C VAL A 60 -2.92 12.91 -13.54
N ILE A 61 -4.17 12.97 -14.00
CA ILE A 61 -4.74 14.11 -14.72
C ILE A 61 -5.91 14.61 -13.88
N GLU A 62 -5.76 15.79 -13.27
CA GLU A 62 -6.88 16.57 -12.78
C GLU A 62 -7.75 16.91 -14.00
N ASP A 63 -8.75 16.09 -14.30
CA ASP A 63 -9.79 16.48 -15.24
C ASP A 63 -10.67 17.51 -14.52
N PRO A 64 -10.59 18.81 -14.89
CA PRO A 64 -11.35 19.86 -14.23
C PRO A 64 -12.87 19.69 -14.39
N ASN A 65 -13.33 18.78 -15.26
CA ASN A 65 -14.73 18.46 -15.47
C ASN A 65 -15.17 17.17 -14.76
N ARG A 66 -14.26 16.42 -14.12
CA ARG A 66 -14.66 15.21 -13.38
C ARG A 66 -15.40 15.65 -12.12
N PRO A 67 -16.69 15.28 -11.95
CA PRO A 67 -17.42 15.64 -10.75
C PRO A 67 -16.71 15.04 -9.54
N SER A 68 -16.34 15.89 -8.58
CA SER A 68 -15.91 15.43 -7.26
C SER A 68 -17.04 14.56 -6.71
N ARG A 69 -16.75 13.29 -6.47
CA ARG A 69 -17.70 12.33 -5.90
C ARG A 69 -17.48 12.37 -4.39
N PRO A 70 -18.32 13.09 -3.62
CA PRO A 70 -18.15 13.17 -2.17
C PRO A 70 -18.19 11.79 -1.49
N ASP A 71 -18.82 10.80 -2.14
CA ASP A 71 -18.94 9.43 -1.67
C ASP A 71 -17.92 8.46 -2.32
N ALA A 72 -16.86 8.98 -2.94
CA ALA A 72 -15.81 8.15 -3.52
C ALA A 72 -15.15 7.27 -2.44
N LEU A 73 -14.84 6.02 -2.79
CA LEU A 73 -14.27 5.06 -1.85
C LEU A 73 -12.98 5.59 -1.21
N SER A 74 -13.00 5.66 0.12
CA SER A 74 -11.83 5.81 0.98
C SER A 74 -11.90 4.67 1.99
N MET A 75 -10.97 3.73 1.87
CA MET A 75 -10.91 2.53 2.70
C MET A 75 -9.50 2.29 3.21
N THR A 76 -9.39 1.88 4.46
CA THR A 76 -8.17 1.36 5.08
C THR A 76 -8.32 -0.14 5.28
N ILE A 77 -7.30 -0.90 4.90
CA ILE A 77 -7.21 -2.35 5.02
C ILE A 77 -5.99 -2.68 5.88
N SER A 78 -6.16 -3.46 6.93
CA SER A 78 -5.08 -3.91 7.81
C SER A 78 -5.14 -5.43 7.99
N PRO A 79 -4.04 -6.17 7.86
CA PRO A 79 -4.04 -7.61 8.15
C PRO A 79 -4.39 -7.88 9.63
N ARG A 80 -5.22 -8.89 9.89
CA ARG A 80 -5.52 -9.33 11.27
C ARG A 80 -4.32 -9.97 11.95
N MET A 81 -3.48 -10.64 11.17
CA MET A 81 -2.25 -11.26 11.64
C MET A 81 -1.13 -10.24 11.48
N THR A 82 -1.02 -9.31 12.44
CA THR A 82 0.26 -8.60 12.57
C THR A 82 1.34 -9.67 12.81
N HIS A 83 2.41 -9.67 12.03
CA HIS A 83 3.52 -10.57 12.28
C HIS A 83 4.48 -9.91 13.28
N GLY A 84 4.82 -10.60 14.38
CA GLY A 84 5.85 -10.17 15.33
C GLY A 84 5.37 -9.89 16.76
N PHE A 85 6.26 -9.35 17.59
CA PHE A 85 6.04 -9.11 19.03
C PHE A 85 4.82 -8.21 19.34
N MET A 86 4.50 -7.28 18.45
CA MET A 86 3.31 -6.41 18.61
C MET A 86 1.99 -7.18 18.46
N ALA A 87 1.96 -8.27 17.71
CA ALA A 87 0.79 -9.14 17.59
C ALA A 87 0.54 -9.92 18.88
N PHE A 88 1.61 -10.33 19.54
CA PHE A 88 1.54 -10.94 20.87
C PHE A 88 1.00 -9.94 21.89
N VAL A 89 1.50 -8.69 21.91
CA VAL A 89 1.01 -7.65 22.83
C VAL A 89 -0.44 -7.24 22.53
N ALA A 90 -0.82 -7.08 21.26
CA ALA A 90 -2.20 -6.76 20.86
C ALA A 90 -3.19 -7.88 21.26
N ARG A 91 -2.80 -9.15 21.08
CA ARG A 91 -3.58 -10.32 21.56
C ARG A 91 -3.62 -10.40 23.09
N LEU A 92 -2.52 -10.10 23.77
CA LEU A 92 -2.43 -10.13 25.24
C LEU A 92 -3.32 -9.04 25.88
N LEU A 93 -3.50 -7.91 25.20
CA LEU A 93 -4.30 -6.78 25.68
C LEU A 93 -5.76 -6.79 25.16
N LEU A 94 -6.19 -7.81 24.41
CA LEU A 94 -7.55 -7.97 23.86
C LEU A 94 -8.06 -6.77 23.03
N PHE A 95 -7.18 -5.87 22.60
CA PHE A 95 -7.52 -4.82 21.64
C PHE A 95 -7.46 -5.41 20.24
N GLU A 96 -8.43 -6.27 19.88
CA GLU A 96 -8.71 -6.48 18.47
C GLU A 96 -9.36 -5.20 17.95
N PRO A 97 -8.77 -4.52 16.96
CA PRO A 97 -9.45 -3.42 16.30
C PRO A 97 -10.73 -3.99 15.69
N GLN A 98 -11.89 -3.60 16.22
CA GLN A 98 -13.17 -3.90 15.59
C GLN A 98 -13.27 -3.02 14.35
N GLY A 99 -12.78 -3.55 13.24
CA GLY A 99 -13.03 -2.97 11.93
C GLY A 99 -14.52 -2.99 11.61
N GLN A 100 -14.88 -2.24 10.58
CA GLN A 100 -16.22 -2.26 10.02
C GLN A 100 -16.50 -3.58 9.31
N HIS A 101 -17.77 -4.00 9.35
CA HIS A 101 -18.21 -5.22 8.70
C HIS A 101 -18.40 -5.02 7.21
N LEU A 102 -17.76 -5.90 6.45
CA LEU A 102 -17.73 -5.90 5.01
C LEU A 102 -18.26 -7.29 4.66
N GLN A 103 -19.49 -7.41 4.13
CA GLN A 103 -20.32 -8.64 4.10
C GLN A 103 -19.72 -9.83 3.30
N ASP A 104 -18.49 -10.20 3.62
CA ASP A 104 -17.63 -11.20 3.01
C ASP A 104 -16.75 -11.80 4.11
N LYS A 105 -17.15 -13.00 4.55
CA LYS A 105 -16.47 -13.71 5.64
C LYS A 105 -15.02 -14.09 5.32
N ARG A 106 -14.66 -14.22 4.03
CA ARG A 106 -13.29 -14.57 3.63
C ARG A 106 -12.39 -13.36 3.85
N MET A 107 -12.83 -12.18 3.40
CA MET A 107 -12.13 -10.91 3.61
C MET A 107 -12.00 -10.60 5.10
N GLU A 108 -13.11 -10.67 5.85
CA GLU A 108 -13.13 -10.35 7.28
C GLU A 108 -12.30 -11.31 8.12
N LYS A 109 -12.00 -12.53 7.64
CA LYS A 109 -11.13 -13.47 8.34
C LYS A 109 -9.65 -13.08 8.23
N SER A 110 -9.25 -12.49 7.12
CA SER A 110 -7.84 -12.11 6.87
C SER A 110 -7.55 -10.66 7.25
N PHE A 111 -8.52 -9.76 7.07
CA PHE A 111 -8.30 -8.32 7.17
C PHE A 111 -9.33 -7.62 8.07
N ILE A 112 -8.95 -6.43 8.52
CA ILE A 112 -9.74 -5.44 9.23
C ILE A 112 -9.92 -4.25 8.28
N PHE A 113 -11.13 -3.72 8.24
CA PHE A 113 -11.50 -2.64 7.33
C PHE A 113 -11.99 -1.41 8.07
N SER A 114 -11.76 -0.24 7.49
CA SER A 114 -12.45 1.01 7.83
C SER A 114 -12.73 1.73 6.52
N PHE A 115 -13.97 2.13 6.26
CA PHE A 115 -14.35 2.76 5.00
C PHE A 115 -15.43 3.83 5.21
N ASN A 116 -15.55 4.73 4.23
CA ASN A 116 -16.58 5.77 4.21
C ASN A 116 -17.90 5.32 3.55
N ASN A 117 -17.87 4.31 2.66
CA ASN A 117 -19.03 3.84 1.91
C ASN A 117 -19.04 2.31 1.81
N THR A 118 -20.00 1.66 2.47
CA THR A 118 -20.14 0.19 2.50
C THR A 118 -20.34 -0.41 1.12
N MET A 119 -21.15 0.23 0.26
CA MET A 119 -21.50 -0.33 -1.05
C MET A 119 -20.28 -0.35 -1.97
N GLU A 120 -19.52 0.74 -2.02
CA GLU A 120 -18.29 0.80 -2.82
C GLU A 120 -17.19 -0.09 -2.24
N ALA A 121 -17.09 -0.20 -0.90
CA ALA A 121 -16.13 -1.09 -0.25
C ALA A 121 -16.43 -2.57 -0.58
N GLU A 122 -17.69 -2.99 -0.48
CA GLU A 122 -18.11 -4.33 -0.88
C GLU A 122 -17.85 -4.60 -2.37
N ARG A 123 -18.18 -3.63 -3.23
CA ARG A 123 -17.92 -3.73 -4.67
C ARG A 123 -16.43 -3.90 -4.97
N PHE A 124 -15.57 -3.16 -4.26
CA PHE A 124 -14.13 -3.21 -4.43
C PHE A 124 -13.55 -4.56 -4.02
N VAL A 125 -13.88 -5.07 -2.83
CA VAL A 125 -13.29 -6.34 -2.37
C VAL A 125 -13.79 -7.55 -3.17
N LYS A 126 -15.02 -7.47 -3.70
CA LYS A 126 -15.63 -8.51 -4.54
C LYS A 126 -15.16 -8.44 -5.98
N TYR A 127 -14.39 -7.42 -6.36
CA TYR A 127 -13.87 -7.29 -7.71
C TYR A 127 -12.85 -8.42 -7.97
N PRO A 128 -12.91 -9.10 -9.14
CA PRO A 128 -12.03 -10.23 -9.42
C PRO A 128 -10.54 -9.91 -9.23
N GLY A 129 -9.84 -10.79 -8.52
CA GLY A 129 -8.39 -10.68 -8.27
C GLY A 129 -7.99 -9.77 -7.11
N VAL A 130 -8.89 -8.91 -6.59
CA VAL A 130 -8.54 -8.02 -5.47
C VAL A 130 -8.21 -8.82 -4.22
N PHE A 131 -9.01 -9.83 -3.87
CA PHE A 131 -8.74 -10.64 -2.69
C PHE A 131 -7.42 -11.40 -2.79
N GLU A 132 -7.16 -12.04 -3.91
CA GLU A 132 -5.92 -12.78 -4.17
C GLU A 132 -4.70 -11.85 -4.10
N ASN A 133 -4.80 -10.64 -4.69
CA ASN A 133 -3.72 -9.66 -4.65
C ASN A 133 -3.49 -9.12 -3.23
N LEU A 134 -4.53 -8.91 -2.44
CA LEU A 134 -4.40 -8.52 -1.02
C LEU A 134 -3.71 -9.59 -0.18
N LEU A 135 -4.05 -10.87 -0.39
CA LEU A 135 -3.38 -11.98 0.29
C LEU A 135 -1.90 -12.07 -0.12
N ASN A 136 -1.60 -11.94 -1.41
CA ASN A 136 -0.23 -11.94 -1.89
C ASN A 136 0.56 -10.74 -1.33
N LEU A 137 -0.06 -9.55 -1.25
CA LEU A 137 0.56 -8.38 -0.62
C LEU A 137 0.86 -8.63 0.87
N GLU A 138 -0.05 -9.28 1.60
CA GLU A 138 0.19 -9.68 2.98
C GLU A 138 1.38 -10.63 3.09
N GLU A 139 1.50 -11.60 2.17
CA GLU A 139 2.59 -12.59 2.17
C GLU A 139 3.97 -11.96 1.84
N TYR A 140 4.04 -11.18 0.75
CA TYR A 140 5.29 -10.59 0.26
C TYR A 140 5.69 -9.36 1.07
N ALA A 141 4.80 -8.38 1.17
CA ALA A 141 5.11 -7.11 1.81
C ALA A 141 4.98 -7.20 3.33
N LYS A 142 4.14 -8.09 3.86
CA LYS A 142 3.81 -8.13 5.31
C LYS A 142 3.40 -6.75 5.82
N PHE A 143 2.61 -6.06 5.02
CA PHE A 143 2.23 -4.68 5.25
C PHE A 143 1.40 -4.53 6.53
N SER A 144 1.49 -3.38 7.19
CA SER A 144 0.69 -3.08 8.38
C SER A 144 -0.65 -2.45 8.03
N GLU A 145 -0.65 -1.62 6.99
CA GLU A 145 -1.82 -0.87 6.55
C GLU A 145 -1.73 -0.57 5.05
N MET A 146 -2.85 -0.70 4.36
CA MET A 146 -3.04 -0.17 3.01
C MET A 146 -4.26 0.75 2.98
N VAL A 147 -4.06 1.96 2.48
CA VAL A 147 -5.10 2.95 2.24
C VAL A 147 -5.44 2.97 0.76
N VAL A 148 -6.72 2.79 0.47
CA VAL A 148 -7.35 2.79 -0.85
C VAL A 148 -8.18 4.05 -0.98
N LYS A 149 -7.85 4.90 -1.96
CA LYS A 149 -8.63 6.09 -2.29
C LYS A 149 -8.94 6.06 -3.79
N ALA A 150 -10.20 5.84 -4.15
CA ALA A 150 -10.62 5.79 -5.56
C ALA A 150 -10.18 7.04 -6.36
N GLN A 151 -10.13 8.19 -5.70
CA GLN A 151 -9.76 9.46 -6.33
C GLN A 151 -8.28 9.84 -6.26
N ALA A 152 -7.42 9.01 -5.65
CA ALA A 152 -6.00 9.33 -5.52
C ALA A 152 -5.10 8.14 -5.85
N GLY A 153 -5.47 6.94 -5.39
CA GLY A 153 -4.74 5.71 -5.62
C GLY A 153 -4.54 4.93 -4.31
N LEU A 154 -3.37 4.33 -4.18
CA LEU A 154 -3.02 3.39 -3.13
C LEU A 154 -1.83 3.89 -2.33
N VAL A 155 -1.89 3.71 -1.01
CA VAL A 155 -0.76 3.91 -0.11
C VAL A 155 -0.60 2.66 0.74
N LEU A 156 0.56 2.03 0.74
CA LEU A 156 0.85 0.83 1.53
C LEU A 156 2.03 1.06 2.45
N SER A 157 1.85 0.78 3.73
CA SER A 157 2.87 0.91 4.77
C SER A 157 3.45 -0.46 5.11
N GLN A 158 4.76 -0.61 4.94
CA GLN A 158 5.48 -1.85 5.23
C GLN A 158 6.34 -1.66 6.50
N PRO A 159 6.18 -2.51 7.53
CA PRO A 159 7.02 -2.50 8.72
C PRO A 159 8.40 -3.14 8.43
N GLN A 160 9.15 -2.52 7.53
CA GLN A 160 10.49 -2.95 7.12
C GLN A 160 11.43 -1.75 7.05
N ASN A 161 12.72 -2.04 7.26
CA ASN A 161 13.83 -1.12 7.05
C ASN A 161 14.25 -1.15 5.57
N PHE A 162 14.43 0.01 4.94
CA PHE A 162 14.81 0.11 3.53
C PHE A 162 16.14 -0.59 3.21
N ASN A 163 17.15 -0.45 4.07
CA ASN A 163 18.45 -1.13 3.90
C ASN A 163 18.30 -2.65 3.84
N ASN A 164 17.29 -3.21 4.50
CA ASN A 164 16.97 -4.64 4.48
C ASN A 164 15.81 -5.00 3.54
N LEU A 165 15.28 -4.05 2.76
CA LEU A 165 14.21 -4.32 1.82
C LEU A 165 14.74 -5.13 0.62
N ASP A 166 14.15 -6.28 0.38
CA ASP A 166 14.52 -7.14 -0.74
C ASP A 166 14.01 -6.53 -2.08
N PRO A 167 14.84 -6.43 -3.14
CA PRO A 167 14.42 -5.95 -4.45
C PRO A 167 13.28 -6.74 -5.09
N ASP A 168 13.20 -8.04 -4.85
CA ASP A 168 12.14 -8.88 -5.39
C ASP A 168 10.82 -8.65 -4.65
N VAL A 169 10.87 -8.47 -3.32
CA VAL A 169 9.69 -8.05 -2.53
C VAL A 169 9.20 -6.69 -2.98
N PHE A 170 10.13 -5.74 -3.20
CA PHE A 170 9.82 -4.41 -3.70
C PHE A 170 9.14 -4.46 -5.08
N ARG A 171 9.68 -5.25 -6.01
CA ARG A 171 9.11 -5.43 -7.36
C ARG A 171 7.70 -6.01 -7.29
N GLU A 172 7.53 -7.10 -6.56
CA GLU A 172 6.24 -7.79 -6.50
C GLU A 172 5.19 -6.95 -5.76
N THR A 173 5.58 -6.22 -4.72
CA THR A 173 4.69 -5.27 -4.02
C THR A 173 4.14 -4.23 -4.98
N PHE A 174 5.01 -3.61 -5.79
CA PHE A 174 4.55 -2.61 -6.75
C PHE A 174 3.71 -3.20 -7.88
N LYS A 175 4.03 -4.40 -8.36
CA LYS A 175 3.23 -5.10 -9.36
C LYS A 175 1.81 -5.37 -8.84
N LEU A 176 1.68 -5.94 -7.64
CA LEU A 176 0.38 -6.22 -7.02
C LEU A 176 -0.40 -4.93 -6.73
N LEU A 177 0.28 -3.87 -6.29
CA LEU A 177 -0.33 -2.54 -6.18
C LEU A 177 -0.81 -2.02 -7.53
N GLY A 178 -0.03 -2.23 -8.60
CA GLY A 178 -0.40 -1.90 -9.98
C GLY A 178 -1.69 -2.59 -10.41
N ASP A 179 -1.79 -3.90 -10.18
CA ASP A 179 -2.98 -4.68 -10.52
C ASP A 179 -4.23 -4.19 -9.75
N ILE A 180 -4.10 -3.89 -8.45
CA ILE A 180 -5.19 -3.29 -7.66
C ILE A 180 -5.49 -1.86 -8.14
N GLY A 181 -4.46 -1.10 -8.50
CA GLY A 181 -4.56 0.27 -9.00
C GLY A 181 -5.32 0.34 -10.32
N GLN A 182 -5.12 -0.65 -11.20
CA GLN A 182 -5.88 -0.78 -12.44
C GLN A 182 -7.38 -1.00 -12.16
N VAL A 183 -7.73 -1.83 -11.19
CA VAL A 183 -9.13 -2.00 -10.76
C VAL A 183 -9.73 -0.67 -10.28
N LEU A 184 -8.98 0.10 -9.48
CA LEU A 184 -9.44 1.43 -9.06
C LEU A 184 -9.64 2.37 -10.25
N PHE A 185 -8.68 2.42 -11.17
CA PHE A 185 -8.74 3.31 -12.32
C PHE A 185 -9.89 2.99 -13.27
N GLU A 186 -10.14 1.70 -13.53
CA GLU A 186 -11.14 1.25 -14.51
C GLU A 186 -12.56 1.23 -13.93
N ALA A 187 -12.71 0.94 -12.63
CA ALA A 187 -14.02 0.70 -12.02
C ALA A 187 -14.50 1.81 -11.07
N PHE A 188 -13.64 2.73 -10.59
CA PHE A 188 -13.99 3.72 -9.55
C PHE A 188 -13.67 5.18 -9.94
#